data_AF-A0A9D4YYN1-F1
#
_entry.id   AF-A0A9D4YYN1-F1
#
_cell.length_a   1.000
_cell.length_b   1.000
_cell.length_c   1.000
_cell.angle_alpha   90.00
_cell.angle_beta   90.00
_cell.angle_gamma   90.00
#
_symmetry.space_group_name_H-M   'P 1'
#
loop_
_entity.id
_entity.type
_entity.pdbx_description
1 polymer ?
#
loop_
_entity_poly.entity_id
_entity_poly.type
_entity_poly.pdbx_seq_one_letter_code
_entity_poly.pdbx_strand_id
1 'polypeptide(L)'
;MHNCNARCAALGVEAAPLQMRLFSTMVDAVLSYGSEVWGMQLAAASAAGKTSSTAGSKAERLHLAHLRRLLGVRQGTPTAVVLAEAGERPLWQRWVLRAVKLWNLAVTAEQSSLLWQAMTASVALAVAPGHRIPARQPWVQQLASALAAMGVQLDLQQPQPVCQAAVQSACSAWQLKQLQDATREVR
;
A
#
# COMPACT_ATOMS: atom_id res chain seq x y z
N MET A 1 18.00 6.87 -11.32
CA MET A 1 16.91 6.84 -12.32
C MET A 1 17.15 7.74 -13.56
N HIS A 2 18.11 8.66 -13.56
CA HIS A 2 18.44 9.47 -14.76
C HIS A 2 18.76 8.59 -16.00
N ASN A 3 19.39 7.44 -15.76
CA ASN A 3 19.84 6.51 -16.81
C ASN A 3 18.70 5.77 -17.53
N CYS A 4 17.61 5.37 -16.84
CA CYS A 4 16.45 4.76 -17.50
C CYS A 4 15.67 5.77 -18.36
N ASN A 5 15.51 7.00 -17.87
CA ASN A 5 14.79 8.03 -18.62
C ASN A 5 15.59 8.45 -19.87
N ALA A 6 16.91 8.60 -19.74
CA ALA A 6 17.80 8.88 -20.87
C ALA A 6 17.77 7.73 -21.91
N ARG A 7 17.77 6.46 -21.47
CA ARG A 7 17.60 5.31 -22.36
C ARG A 7 16.21 5.25 -22.99
N CYS A 8 15.14 5.56 -22.25
CA CYS A 8 13.79 5.60 -22.82
C CYS A 8 13.67 6.70 -23.88
N ALA A 9 14.19 7.89 -23.61
CA ALA A 9 14.25 8.98 -24.59
C ALA A 9 15.10 8.58 -25.81
N ALA A 10 16.28 7.96 -25.61
CA ALA A 10 17.11 7.46 -26.70
C ALA A 10 16.44 6.36 -27.54
N LEU A 11 15.50 5.62 -26.96
CA LEU A 11 14.70 4.59 -27.63
C LEU A 11 13.37 5.12 -28.18
N GLY A 12 13.11 6.43 -28.12
CA GLY A 12 11.84 7.05 -28.56
C GLY A 12 10.63 6.69 -27.68
N VAL A 13 10.87 6.17 -26.47
CA VAL A 13 9.85 5.80 -25.48
C VAL A 13 9.43 7.04 -24.69
N GLU A 14 8.74 7.96 -25.37
CA GLU A 14 8.20 9.19 -24.79
C GLU A 14 6.73 9.05 -24.38
N ALA A 15 6.05 8.00 -24.86
CA ALA A 15 4.65 7.75 -24.53
C ALA A 15 4.48 7.44 -23.04
N ALA A 16 3.78 8.33 -22.32
CA ALA A 16 3.51 8.18 -20.89
C ALA A 16 2.90 6.81 -20.50
N PRO A 17 1.97 6.21 -21.28
CA PRO A 17 1.44 4.88 -20.97
C PRO A 17 2.47 3.75 -21.03
N LEU A 18 3.53 3.91 -21.83
CA LEU A 18 4.62 2.92 -21.91
C LEU A 18 5.56 3.07 -20.71
N GLN A 19 5.88 4.30 -20.31
CA GLN A 19 6.68 4.55 -19.11
C GLN A 19 5.98 4.05 -17.85
N MET A 20 4.65 4.21 -17.76
CA MET A 20 3.85 3.64 -16.67
C MET A 20 3.89 2.12 -16.62
N ARG A 21 3.75 1.45 -17.78
CA ARG A 21 3.87 -0.02 -17.86
C ARG A 21 5.27 -0.51 -17.48
N LEU A 22 6.32 0.20 -17.89
CA LEU A 22 7.69 -0.14 -17.51
C LEU A 22 7.92 0.03 -16.01
N PHE A 23 7.38 1.09 -15.41
CA PHE A 23 7.45 1.29 -13.98
C PHE A 23 6.69 0.19 -13.20
N SER A 24 5.46 -0.13 -13.60
CA SER A 24 4.65 -1.13 -12.90
C SER A 24 5.21 -2.56 -13.04
N THR A 25 5.85 -2.89 -14.16
CA THR A 25 6.45 -4.21 -14.37
C THR A 25 7.79 -4.38 -13.67
N MET A 26 8.69 -3.40 -13.77
CA MET A 26 10.06 -3.54 -13.27
C MET A 26 10.27 -2.95 -11.88
N VAL A 27 9.68 -1.78 -11.60
CA VAL A 27 9.97 -1.02 -10.37
C VAL A 27 9.00 -1.40 -9.28
N ASP A 28 7.70 -1.47 -9.55
CA ASP A 28 6.69 -1.85 -8.55
C ASP A 28 6.96 -3.26 -7.98
N ALA A 29 7.42 -4.20 -8.81
CA ALA A 29 7.81 -5.53 -8.33
C ALA A 29 8.89 -5.47 -7.23
N VAL A 30 9.91 -4.62 -7.42
CA VAL A 30 10.99 -4.41 -6.44
C VAL A 30 10.49 -3.65 -5.22
N LEU A 31 9.69 -2.60 -5.42
CA LEU A 31 9.17 -1.78 -4.33
C LEU A 31 8.17 -2.52 -3.43
N SER A 32 7.46 -3.49 -4.00
CA SER A 32 6.40 -4.25 -3.33
C SER A 32 6.84 -5.67 -2.92
N TYR A 33 8.13 -6.00 -3.07
CA TYR A 33 8.67 -7.29 -2.65
C TYR A 33 8.53 -7.49 -1.14
N GLY A 34 7.86 -8.57 -0.72
CA GLY A 34 7.62 -8.90 0.69
C GLY A 34 6.77 -7.88 1.45
N SER A 35 6.10 -6.98 0.73
CA SER A 35 5.30 -5.89 1.32
C SER A 35 4.12 -6.39 2.15
N GLU A 36 3.58 -7.55 1.78
CA GLU A 36 2.49 -8.25 2.46
C GLU A 36 2.83 -8.64 3.90
N VAL A 37 4.12 -8.83 4.22
CA VAL A 37 4.60 -9.15 5.57
C VAL A 37 5.31 -7.95 6.20
N TRP A 38 6.30 -7.36 5.54
CA TRP A 38 7.15 -6.32 6.14
C TRP A 38 6.68 -4.89 5.92
N GLY A 39 5.85 -4.66 4.89
CA GLY A 39 5.32 -3.35 4.52
C GLY A 39 4.12 -2.91 5.36
N MET A 40 3.51 -3.80 6.14
CA MET A 40 2.23 -3.55 6.81
C MET A 40 2.29 -2.46 7.87
N GLN A 41 3.39 -2.32 8.61
CA GLN A 41 3.60 -1.20 9.53
C GLN A 41 3.55 0.16 8.83
N LEU A 42 4.08 0.24 7.60
CA LEU A 42 4.10 1.46 6.81
C LEU A 42 2.70 1.73 6.25
N ALA A 43 2.02 0.68 5.77
CA ALA A 43 0.65 0.78 5.30
C ALA A 43 -0.33 1.20 6.39
N ALA A 44 -0.21 0.65 7.60
CA ALA A 44 -1.02 1.02 8.75
C ALA A 44 -0.82 2.50 9.15
N ALA A 45 0.44 2.96 9.15
CA ALA A 45 0.75 4.37 9.43
C ALA A 45 0.17 5.32 8.38
N SER A 46 0.26 4.96 7.09
CA SER A 46 -0.31 5.75 5.99
C SER A 46 -1.84 5.75 6.00
N ALA A 47 -2.48 4.60 6.21
CA ALA A 47 -3.93 4.49 6.29
C ALA A 47 -4.52 5.34 7.42
N ALA A 48 -3.84 5.38 8.58
CA ALA A 48 -4.23 6.18 9.74
C ALA A 48 -4.01 7.70 9.59
N GLY A 49 -3.52 8.17 8.43
CA GLY A 49 -3.25 9.60 8.20
C GLY A 49 -2.10 10.16 9.06
N LYS A 50 -1.30 9.31 9.69
CA LYS A 50 -0.18 9.71 10.58
C LYS A 50 1.06 10.15 9.80
N THR A 51 1.09 9.91 8.50
CA THR A 51 2.13 10.44 7.62
C THR A 51 1.68 11.81 7.13
N SER A 52 2.22 12.88 7.73
CA SER A 52 2.12 14.21 7.12
C SER A 52 2.67 14.16 5.70
N SER A 53 2.22 15.07 4.84
CA SER A 53 2.35 15.18 3.38
C SER A 53 3.72 14.86 2.72
N THR A 54 4.76 14.55 3.48
CA THR A 54 6.12 14.22 3.02
C THR A 54 6.69 12.89 3.58
N ALA A 55 6.00 12.24 4.53
CA ALA A 55 6.50 11.08 5.31
C ALA A 55 5.97 9.71 4.82
N GLY A 56 5.68 9.56 3.53
CA GLY A 56 5.45 8.23 2.95
C GLY A 56 6.72 7.38 3.01
N SER A 57 6.60 6.06 2.84
CA SER A 57 7.75 5.15 2.75
C SER A 57 8.74 5.60 1.65
N LYS A 58 10.01 5.19 1.73
CA LYS A 58 11.00 5.47 0.65
C LYS A 58 10.47 5.00 -0.72
N ALA A 59 9.76 3.87 -0.74
CA ALA A 59 9.11 3.32 -1.92
C ALA A 59 7.99 4.23 -2.45
N GLU A 60 7.11 4.73 -1.58
CA GLU A 60 6.05 5.67 -1.95
C GLU A 60 6.64 6.97 -2.51
N ARG A 61 7.70 7.51 -1.90
CA ARG A 61 8.38 8.71 -2.41
C ARG A 61 8.96 8.51 -3.80
N LEU A 62 9.52 7.33 -4.06
CA LEU A 62 10.05 6.98 -5.38
C LEU A 62 8.94 6.90 -6.43
N HIS A 63 7.82 6.25 -6.09
CA HIS A 63 6.63 6.16 -6.93
C HIS A 63 6.08 7.56 -7.26
N LEU A 64 5.85 8.40 -6.24
CA LEU A 64 5.36 9.76 -6.44
C LEU A 64 6.33 10.64 -7.22
N ALA A 65 7.64 10.52 -6.99
CA ALA A 65 8.64 11.26 -7.77
C ALA A 65 8.65 10.82 -9.25
N HIS A 66 8.30 9.57 -9.55
CA HIS A 66 8.10 9.12 -10.92
C HIS A 66 6.84 9.75 -11.53
N LEU A 67 5.69 9.67 -10.84
CA LEU A 67 4.43 10.28 -11.30
C LEU A 67 4.53 11.80 -11.52
N ARG A 68 5.15 12.53 -10.58
CA ARG A 68 5.35 13.97 -10.72
C ARG A 68 6.18 14.34 -11.95
N ARG A 69 7.22 13.56 -12.24
CA ARG A 69 8.06 13.76 -13.43
C ARG A 69 7.30 13.42 -14.72
N LEU A 70 6.49 12.36 -14.70
CA LEU A 70 5.67 11.97 -15.84
C LEU A 70 4.65 13.06 -16.20
N LEU A 71 4.00 13.64 -15.19
CA LEU A 71 3.00 14.69 -15.35
C LEU A 71 3.61 16.10 -15.53
N GLY A 72 4.93 16.25 -15.38
CA GLY A 72 5.59 17.56 -15.46
C GLY A 72 5.23 18.53 -14.33
N VAL A 73 4.76 18.04 -13.17
CA VAL A 73 4.28 18.88 -12.07
C VAL A 73 5.37 19.16 -11.01
N ARG A 74 5.22 20.27 -10.29
CA ARG A 74 6.14 20.68 -9.21
C ARG A 74 6.11 19.72 -8.01
N GLN A 75 7.19 19.69 -7.24
CA GLN A 75 7.28 18.84 -6.04
C GLN A 75 6.23 19.18 -4.97
N GLY A 76 5.85 20.45 -4.87
CA GLY A 76 4.81 20.92 -3.94
C GLY A 76 3.37 20.60 -4.35
N THR A 77 3.14 19.93 -5.49
CA THR A 77 1.78 19.55 -5.88
C THR A 77 1.22 18.49 -4.92
N PRO A 78 -0.01 18.68 -4.38
CA PRO A 78 -0.64 17.74 -3.47
C PRO A 78 -0.65 16.32 -4.01
N THR A 79 -0.20 15.37 -3.19
CA THR A 79 -0.06 13.96 -3.57
C THR A 79 -1.38 13.35 -4.05
N ALA A 80 -2.51 13.71 -3.43
CA ALA A 80 -3.84 13.22 -3.83
C ALA A 80 -4.20 13.62 -5.27
N VAL A 81 -3.87 14.85 -5.67
CA VAL A 81 -4.10 15.35 -7.04
C VAL A 81 -3.18 14.62 -8.03
N VAL A 82 -1.89 14.49 -7.71
CA VAL A 82 -0.93 13.76 -8.57
C VAL A 82 -1.41 12.32 -8.85
N LEU A 83 -1.88 11.63 -7.82
CA LEU A 83 -2.40 10.27 -7.94
C LEU A 83 -3.69 10.21 -8.77
N ALA A 84 -4.62 11.14 -8.54
CA ALA A 84 -5.88 11.21 -9.29
C ALA A 84 -5.65 11.48 -10.79
N GLU A 85 -4.80 12.45 -11.12
CA GLU A 85 -4.45 12.78 -12.51
C GLU A 85 -3.73 11.64 -13.23
N ALA A 86 -2.86 10.91 -12.51
CA ALA A 86 -2.20 9.73 -13.06
C ALA A 86 -3.12 8.50 -13.17
N GLY A 87 -4.34 8.54 -12.61
CA GLY A 87 -5.21 7.36 -12.50
C GLY A 87 -4.64 6.27 -11.58
N GLU A 88 -3.73 6.63 -10.67
CA GLU A 88 -2.97 5.70 -9.85
C GLU A 88 -3.43 5.70 -8.39
N ARG A 89 -3.06 4.64 -7.67
CA ARG A 89 -3.32 4.51 -6.23
C ARG A 89 -2.02 4.59 -5.43
N PRO A 90 -2.07 5.04 -4.16
CA PRO A 90 -0.92 4.95 -3.27
C PRO A 90 -0.36 3.52 -3.24
N LEU A 91 0.97 3.41 -3.21
CA LEU A 91 1.65 2.12 -3.23
C LEU A 91 1.25 1.24 -2.03
N TRP A 92 1.09 1.84 -0.85
CA TRP A 92 0.66 1.10 0.33
C TRP A 92 -0.72 0.42 0.19
N GLN A 93 -1.64 0.97 -0.61
CA GLN A 93 -2.95 0.32 -0.83
C GLN A 93 -2.79 -0.99 -1.59
N ARG A 94 -1.85 -1.06 -2.55
CA ARG A 94 -1.51 -2.31 -3.24
C ARG A 94 -0.94 -3.34 -2.26
N TRP A 95 -0.12 -2.90 -1.31
CA TRP A 95 0.43 -3.78 -0.28
C TRP A 95 -0.66 -4.36 0.61
N VAL A 96 -1.64 -3.55 1.03
CA VAL A 96 -2.76 -4.05 1.83
C VAL A 96 -3.58 -5.08 1.05
N LEU A 97 -3.87 -4.83 -0.23
CA LEU A 97 -4.58 -5.81 -1.06
C LEU A 97 -3.80 -7.13 -1.22
N ARG A 98 -2.47 -7.07 -1.34
CA ARG A 98 -1.60 -8.27 -1.36
C ARG A 98 -1.60 -8.99 -0.01
N ALA A 99 -1.55 -8.24 1.10
CA ALA A 99 -1.62 -8.82 2.45
C ALA A 99 -2.97 -9.47 2.73
N VAL A 100 -4.08 -8.89 2.26
CA VAL A 100 -5.42 -9.49 2.34
C VAL A 100 -5.50 -10.78 1.52
N LYS A 101 -4.89 -10.81 0.33
CA LYS A 101 -4.78 -12.05 -0.46
C LYS A 101 -4.00 -13.12 0.29
N LEU A 102 -2.84 -12.76 0.87
CA LEU A 102 -2.04 -13.67 1.69
C LEU A 102 -2.83 -14.18 2.90
N TRP A 103 -3.55 -13.30 3.59
CA TRP A 103 -4.43 -13.65 4.71
C TRP A 103 -5.50 -14.66 4.29
N ASN A 104 -6.24 -14.39 3.21
CA ASN A 104 -7.29 -15.30 2.75
C ASN A 104 -6.73 -16.67 2.34
N LEU A 105 -5.57 -16.68 1.68
CA LEU A 105 -4.87 -17.93 1.35
C LEU A 105 -4.42 -18.67 2.61
N ALA A 106 -3.87 -17.96 3.59
CA ALA A 106 -3.44 -18.54 4.84
C ALA A 106 -4.63 -19.13 5.60
N VAL A 107 -5.75 -18.40 5.71
CA VAL A 107 -6.92 -18.83 6.46
C VAL A 107 -7.58 -20.08 5.88
N THR A 108 -7.49 -20.25 4.56
CA THR A 108 -8.08 -21.40 3.84
C THR A 108 -7.09 -22.53 3.62
N ALA A 109 -5.84 -22.38 4.03
CA ALA A 109 -4.82 -23.41 3.88
C ALA A 109 -5.09 -24.60 4.80
N GLU A 110 -4.56 -25.77 4.41
CA GLU A 110 -4.62 -26.97 5.24
C GLU A 110 -3.93 -26.74 6.58
N GLN A 111 -4.48 -27.29 7.67
CA GLN A 111 -3.95 -27.05 9.01
C GLN A 111 -2.54 -27.59 9.24
N SER A 112 -2.16 -28.62 8.48
CA SER A 112 -0.83 -29.20 8.48
C SER A 112 0.21 -28.32 7.76
N SER A 113 -0.22 -27.34 6.96
CA SER A 113 0.65 -26.50 6.16
C SER A 113 1.46 -25.50 7.01
N LEU A 114 2.69 -25.23 6.59
CA LEU A 114 3.54 -24.21 7.22
C LEU A 114 2.91 -22.82 7.19
N LEU A 115 2.13 -22.50 6.15
CA LEU A 115 1.44 -21.22 6.04
C LEU A 115 0.36 -21.05 7.13
N TRP A 116 -0.46 -22.08 7.35
CA TRP A 116 -1.46 -22.07 8.41
C TRP A 116 -0.81 -21.99 9.80
N GLN A 117 0.24 -22.78 10.02
CA GLN A 117 0.98 -22.77 11.29
C GLN A 117 1.61 -21.39 11.57
N ALA A 118 2.27 -20.78 10.58
CA ALA A 118 2.88 -19.46 10.71
C ALA A 118 1.83 -18.36 10.94
N MET A 119 0.69 -18.44 10.25
CA MET A 119 -0.43 -17.52 10.47
C MET A 119 -0.99 -17.67 11.89
N THR A 120 -1.21 -18.91 12.35
CA THR A 120 -1.77 -19.19 13.69
C THR A 120 -0.82 -18.73 14.79
N ALA A 121 0.48 -18.96 14.64
CA ALA A 121 1.50 -18.44 15.54
C ALA A 121 1.51 -16.89 15.56
N SER A 122 1.36 -16.25 14.40
CA SER A 122 1.26 -14.78 14.32
C SER A 122 0.00 -14.24 14.97
N VAL A 123 -1.14 -14.95 14.90
CA VAL A 123 -2.38 -14.61 15.59
C VAL A 123 -2.21 -14.77 17.10
N ALA A 124 -1.61 -15.86 17.57
CA ALA A 124 -1.35 -16.08 18.99
C ALA A 124 -0.47 -14.97 19.58
N LEU A 125 0.56 -14.53 18.85
CA LEU A 125 1.40 -13.39 19.24
C LEU A 125 0.64 -12.04 19.25
N ALA A 126 -0.43 -11.91 18.46
CA ALA A 126 -1.25 -10.71 18.39
C ALA A 126 -2.26 -10.61 19.54
N VAL A 127 -2.71 -11.75 20.09
CA VAL A 127 -3.70 -11.83 21.18
C VAL A 127 -3.05 -11.64 22.57
N ALA A 128 -1.76 -11.97 22.73
CA ALA A 128 -0.96 -11.50 23.87
C ALA A 128 -1.00 -9.96 23.94
N PRO A 129 -0.75 -9.30 25.09
CA PRO A 129 -0.82 -7.84 25.20
C PRO A 129 0.06 -7.19 24.12
N GLY A 130 -0.58 -6.77 23.03
CA GLY A 130 0.11 -6.44 21.79
C GLY A 130 1.05 -5.27 21.98
N HIS A 131 2.15 -5.26 21.24
CA HIS A 131 3.09 -4.15 21.33
C HIS A 131 2.48 -2.87 20.74
N ARG A 132 2.66 -1.74 21.43
CA ARG A 132 2.21 -0.42 20.94
C ARG A 132 3.03 0.09 19.75
N ILE A 133 4.24 -0.43 19.56
CA ILE A 133 5.16 -0.06 18.48
C ILE A 133 4.85 -0.93 17.25
N PRO A 134 4.41 -0.36 16.12
CA PRO A 134 4.04 -1.14 14.93
C PRO A 134 5.13 -2.10 14.43
N ALA A 135 6.40 -1.67 14.46
CA ALA A 135 7.54 -2.50 14.04
C ALA A 135 7.75 -3.77 14.89
N ARG A 136 7.20 -3.80 16.11
CA ARG A 136 7.29 -4.94 17.03
C ARG A 136 5.99 -5.76 17.07
N GLN A 137 4.98 -5.36 16.29
CA GLN A 137 3.75 -6.13 16.17
C GLN A 137 3.95 -7.28 15.19
N PRO A 138 3.33 -8.44 15.43
CA PRO A 138 3.21 -9.48 14.41
C PRO A 138 2.49 -8.94 13.17
N TRP A 139 2.81 -9.49 12.00
CA TRP A 139 2.30 -8.99 10.72
C TRP A 139 0.77 -8.96 10.66
N VAL A 140 0.09 -9.96 11.24
CA VAL A 140 -1.37 -10.03 11.31
C VAL A 140 -1.97 -8.86 12.10
N GLN A 141 -1.32 -8.43 13.20
CA GLN A 141 -1.76 -7.28 13.96
C GLN A 141 -1.56 -5.97 13.20
N GLN A 142 -0.47 -5.87 12.43
CA GLN A 142 -0.24 -4.72 11.55
C GLN A 142 -1.30 -4.65 10.43
N LEU A 143 -1.65 -5.80 9.84
CA LEU A 143 -2.72 -5.93 8.86
C LEU A 143 -4.07 -5.53 9.45
N ALA A 144 -4.43 -6.05 10.63
CA ALA A 144 -5.66 -5.68 11.34
C ALA A 144 -5.72 -4.16 11.59
N SER A 145 -4.61 -3.56 12.01
CA SER A 145 -4.50 -2.11 12.23
C SER A 145 -4.68 -1.30 10.94
N ALA A 146 -4.09 -1.76 9.82
CA ALA A 146 -4.23 -1.12 8.51
C ALA A 146 -5.67 -1.20 7.99
N LEU A 147 -6.31 -2.36 8.12
CA LEU A 147 -7.71 -2.56 7.73
C LEU A 147 -8.64 -1.71 8.61
N ALA A 148 -8.42 -1.68 9.92
CA ALA A 148 -9.23 -0.90 10.86
C ALA A 148 -9.14 0.60 10.57
N ALA A 149 -7.96 1.10 10.19
CA ALA A 149 -7.78 2.49 9.76
C ALA A 149 -8.57 2.85 8.48
N MET A 150 -8.89 1.86 7.65
CA MET A 150 -9.77 2.00 6.49
C MET A 150 -11.24 1.67 6.79
N GLY A 151 -11.58 1.35 8.04
CA GLY A 151 -12.94 0.98 8.46
C GLY A 151 -13.30 -0.49 8.22
N VAL A 152 -12.34 -1.35 7.88
CA VAL A 152 -12.54 -2.80 7.73
C VAL A 152 -12.05 -3.50 9.00
N GLN A 153 -12.92 -4.23 9.69
CA GLN A 153 -12.52 -4.99 10.88
C GLN A 153 -12.01 -6.37 10.48
N LEU A 154 -10.94 -6.81 11.14
CA LEU A 154 -10.39 -8.15 11.02
C LEU A 154 -10.45 -8.82 12.39
N ASP A 155 -11.30 -9.84 12.52
CA ASP A 155 -11.36 -10.64 13.74
C ASP A 155 -10.21 -11.65 13.77
N LEU A 156 -9.36 -11.52 14.79
CA LEU A 156 -8.22 -12.39 15.01
C LEU A 156 -8.55 -13.60 15.89
N GLN A 157 -9.63 -13.53 16.68
CA GLN A 157 -10.08 -14.66 17.51
C GLN A 157 -10.78 -15.72 16.66
N GLN A 158 -11.47 -15.29 15.61
CA GLN A 158 -12.10 -16.16 14.62
C GLN A 158 -11.58 -15.82 13.21
N PRO A 159 -10.41 -16.34 12.80
CA PRO A 159 -9.84 -16.04 11.49
C PRO A 159 -10.77 -16.46 10.36
N GLN A 160 -11.26 -15.48 9.59
CA GLN A 160 -12.10 -15.69 8.42
C GLN A 160 -11.56 -14.95 7.19
N PRO A 161 -11.86 -15.42 5.97
CA PRO A 161 -11.50 -14.70 4.76
C PRO A 161 -12.15 -13.32 4.71
N VAL A 162 -11.38 -12.32 4.30
CA VAL A 162 -11.86 -10.95 4.12
C VAL A 162 -12.31 -10.74 2.67
N CYS A 163 -13.45 -10.07 2.48
CA CYS A 163 -13.92 -9.70 1.16
C CYS A 163 -12.99 -8.66 0.50
N GLN A 164 -12.25 -9.07 -0.55
CA GLN A 164 -11.33 -8.18 -1.26
C GLN A 164 -12.03 -6.97 -1.88
N ALA A 165 -13.26 -7.14 -2.38
CA ALA A 165 -14.04 -6.04 -2.95
C ALA A 165 -14.37 -4.97 -1.90
N ALA A 166 -14.67 -5.38 -0.66
CA ALA A 166 -14.91 -4.43 0.43
C ALA A 166 -13.66 -3.60 0.75
N VAL A 167 -12.48 -4.24 0.78
CA VAL A 167 -11.20 -3.55 0.99
C VAL A 167 -10.89 -2.58 -0.15
N GLN A 168 -11.15 -2.98 -1.40
CA GLN A 168 -10.98 -2.09 -2.56
C GLN A 168 -11.90 -0.88 -2.51
N SER A 169 -13.16 -1.07 -2.11
CA SER A 169 -14.11 0.03 -1.91
C SER A 169 -13.66 0.98 -0.80
N ALA A 170 -13.15 0.44 0.32
CA ALA A 170 -12.59 1.25 1.41
C ALA A 170 -11.35 2.05 0.97
N CYS A 171 -10.44 1.46 0.21
CA CYS A 171 -9.30 2.17 -0.39
C CYS A 171 -9.74 3.31 -1.32
N SER A 172 -10.75 3.08 -2.16
CA SER A 172 -11.30 4.10 -3.06
C SER A 172 -11.97 5.24 -2.27
N ALA A 173 -12.74 4.91 -1.23
CA ALA A 173 -13.36 5.91 -0.35
C ALA A 173 -12.32 6.75 0.39
N TRP A 174 -11.25 6.12 0.88
CA TRP A 174 -10.12 6.82 1.50
C TRP A 174 -9.46 7.80 0.51
N GLN A 175 -9.22 7.37 -0.73
CA GLN A 175 -8.60 8.21 -1.76
C GLN A 175 -9.48 9.40 -2.13
N LEU A 176 -10.79 9.18 -2.28
CA LEU A 176 -11.74 10.26 -2.56
C LEU A 176 -11.74 11.30 -1.44
N LYS A 177 -11.73 10.86 -0.18
CA LYS A 177 -11.63 11.76 0.98
C LYS A 177 -10.37 12.61 0.92
N GLN A 178 -9.21 12.00 0.67
CA GLN A 178 -7.94 12.73 0.56
C GLN A 178 -7.94 13.75 -0.59
N LEU A 179 -8.58 13.42 -1.71
CA LEU A 179 -8.71 14.34 -2.85
C LEU A 179 -9.62 15.52 -2.49
N GLN A 180 -10.75 15.27 -1.85
CA GLN A 180 -11.66 16.32 -1.37
C GLN A 180 -10.96 17.27 -0.39
N ASP A 181 -10.21 16.73 0.56
CA ASP A 181 -9.44 17.53 1.53
C ASP A 181 -8.39 18.41 0.81
N ALA A 182 -7.63 17.84 -0.13
CA ALA A 182 -6.65 18.58 -0.92
C ALA A 182 -7.26 19.69 -1.79
N THR A 183 -8.47 19.49 -2.32
CA THR A 183 -9.16 20.54 -3.11
C THR A 183 -9.72 21.67 -2.26
N ARG A 184 -10.01 21.42 -0.97
CA ARG A 184 -10.48 22.44 -0.03
C ARG A 184 -9.37 23.36 0.44
N GLU A 185 -8.15 22.86 0.58
CA GLU A 185 -6.97 23.65 0.99
C GLU A 185 -6.47 24.63 -0.10
N VAL A 186 -6.93 24.47 -1.35
CA VAL A 186 -6.51 25.30 -2.50
C VAL A 186 -7.49 26.46 -2.77
N ARG A 187 -8.66 26.49 -2.12
CA ARG A 187 -9.65 27.58 -2.21
C ARG A 187 -9.46 28.59 -1.08
#